data_AF-A0A2U3KZK6-F1
#
_entry.id   AF-A0A2U3KZK6-F1
#
_cell.length_a   1.000
_cell.length_b   1.000
_cell.length_c   1.000
_cell.angle_alpha   90.00
_cell.angle_beta   90.00
_cell.angle_gamma   90.00
#
_symmetry.space_group_name_H-M   'P 1'
#
loop_
_entity.id
_entity.type
_entity.pdbx_description
1 polymer ?
#
loop_
_entity_poly.entity_id
_entity_poly.type
_entity_poly.pdbx_seq_one_letter_code
_entity_poly.pdbx_strand_id
1 'polypeptide(L)'
;MQDNLYLNALAFIKQGKVLESVENGNLAISAFSWTKDKVLNIQEKTASKYIIKKINGSTYMFFEWKSGDYVFRNMVPYYYVLEKVDSNDYSNYQVARIEDKIDFPFINDTQMKGKWESVDFVKTIDSFNPKVSSWMGDLYLTGLSVNENGQLTSTTTKGESSSSLTWTKGMIISRENKTASKCEVKEINGTTYMFYEWKSGDYTNRGMTPEYYVLKKIQ
;
A
#
# COMPACT_ATOMS: atom_id res chain seq x y z
N MET A 1 -7.30 -21.58 -12.29
CA MET A 1 -7.48 -20.14 -12.03
C MET A 1 -6.29 -19.46 -12.65
N GLN A 2 -6.49 -18.48 -13.53
CA GLN A 2 -5.38 -17.70 -14.05
C GLN A 2 -5.05 -16.70 -12.95
N ASP A 3 -3.95 -16.93 -12.24
CA ASP A 3 -3.48 -15.98 -11.25
C ASP A 3 -3.22 -14.65 -11.96
N ASN A 4 -3.87 -13.59 -11.49
CA ASN A 4 -3.62 -12.26 -12.02
C ASN A 4 -2.14 -11.93 -11.79
N LEU A 5 -1.49 -11.41 -12.83
CA LEU A 5 -0.11 -10.96 -12.73
C LEU A 5 0.00 -9.81 -11.74
N TYR A 6 1.11 -9.73 -11.01
CA TYR A 6 1.34 -8.62 -10.09
C TYR A 6 1.54 -7.30 -10.85
N LEU A 7 2.32 -7.28 -11.93
CA LEU A 7 2.45 -6.11 -12.81
C LEU A 7 1.43 -6.19 -13.95
N ASN A 8 0.59 -5.15 -14.09
CA ASN A 8 -0.44 -5.09 -15.12
C ASN A 8 -0.03 -4.18 -16.29
N ALA A 9 0.51 -3.00 -16.00
CA ALA A 9 0.81 -2.01 -17.02
C ALA A 9 1.97 -1.10 -16.64
N LEU A 10 2.67 -0.63 -17.68
CA LEU A 10 3.69 0.41 -17.60
C LEU A 10 3.43 1.45 -18.68
N ALA A 11 3.43 2.73 -18.31
CA ALA A 11 3.43 3.84 -19.26
C ALA A 11 4.70 4.68 -19.07
N PHE A 12 5.54 4.71 -20.10
CA PHE A 12 6.80 5.43 -20.12
C PHE A 12 6.53 6.87 -20.57
N ILE A 13 6.77 7.84 -19.70
CA ILE A 13 6.43 9.25 -19.95
C ILE A 13 7.68 10.13 -20.07
N LYS A 14 7.48 11.38 -20.49
CA LYS A 14 8.57 12.37 -20.64
C LYS A 14 9.32 12.56 -19.32
N GLN A 15 10.55 13.07 -19.42
CA GLN A 15 11.47 13.28 -18.28
C GLN A 15 11.89 11.99 -17.58
N GLY A 16 11.79 10.85 -18.26
CA GLY A 16 12.29 9.57 -17.76
C GLY A 16 11.47 9.02 -16.59
N LYS A 17 10.20 9.40 -16.41
CA LYS A 17 9.32 8.83 -15.39
C LYS A 17 8.50 7.67 -15.95
N VAL A 18 8.02 6.79 -15.09
CA VAL A 18 7.16 5.67 -15.47
C VAL A 18 5.93 5.65 -14.57
N LEU A 19 4.76 5.56 -15.19
CA LEU A 19 3.54 5.20 -14.49
C LEU A 19 3.41 3.67 -14.48
N GLU A 20 2.92 3.12 -13.37
CA GLU A 20 2.78 1.69 -13.13
C GLU A 20 1.38 1.39 -12.60
N SER A 21 0.82 0.25 -13.01
CA SER A 21 -0.35 -0.37 -12.38
C SER A 21 0.04 -1.78 -11.95
N VAL A 22 -0.24 -2.11 -10.69
CA VAL A 22 0.02 -3.42 -10.07
C VAL A 22 -1.26 -3.97 -9.44
N GLU A 23 -1.40 -5.29 -9.43
CA GLU A 23 -2.51 -6.03 -8.83
C GLU A 23 -3.90 -5.51 -9.23
N ASN A 24 -4.60 -4.80 -8.34
CA ASN A 24 -5.89 -4.17 -8.60
C ASN A 24 -5.83 -2.64 -8.62
N GLY A 25 -4.62 -2.07 -8.63
CA GLY A 25 -4.39 -0.64 -8.61
C GLY A 25 -4.50 0.00 -9.99
N ASN A 26 -4.97 1.24 -10.00
CA ASN A 26 -4.94 2.15 -11.13
C ASN A 26 -3.50 2.52 -11.51
N LEU A 27 -3.35 2.96 -12.76
CA LEU A 27 -2.09 3.54 -13.24
C LEU A 27 -1.71 4.76 -12.39
N ALA A 28 -0.53 4.75 -11.80
CA ALA A 28 -0.05 5.80 -10.90
C ALA A 28 1.46 6.03 -11.06
N ILE A 29 1.96 7.17 -10.55
CA ILE A 29 3.41 7.45 -10.55
C ILE A 29 4.12 6.41 -9.68
N SER A 30 5.17 5.80 -10.25
CA SER A 30 5.98 4.79 -9.58
C SER A 30 7.35 5.33 -9.16
N ALA A 31 8.11 4.53 -8.42
CA ALA A 31 9.52 4.77 -8.14
C ALA A 31 10.43 4.48 -9.35
N PHE A 32 9.85 4.08 -10.49
CA PHE A 32 10.61 3.80 -11.69
C PHE A 32 10.94 5.05 -12.48
N SER A 33 12.19 5.09 -12.93
CA SER A 33 12.66 5.91 -14.03
C SER A 33 13.06 5.03 -15.20
N TRP A 34 13.27 5.59 -16.38
CA TRP A 34 13.68 4.84 -17.55
C TRP A 34 14.70 5.57 -18.41
N THR A 35 15.49 4.76 -19.10
CA THR A 35 16.38 5.19 -20.17
C THR A 35 16.39 4.12 -21.26
N LYS A 36 17.20 4.30 -22.30
CA LYS A 36 17.35 3.29 -23.34
C LYS A 36 17.80 1.96 -22.71
N ASP A 37 17.07 0.89 -23.01
CA ASP A 37 17.31 -0.50 -22.61
C ASP A 37 17.23 -0.79 -21.10
N LYS A 38 16.88 0.20 -20.25
CA LYS A 38 16.78 0.03 -18.79
C LYS A 38 15.59 0.75 -18.15
N VAL A 39 15.02 0.11 -17.14
CA VAL A 39 14.15 0.71 -16.13
C VAL A 39 14.90 0.72 -14.81
N LEU A 40 14.95 1.86 -14.15
CA LEU A 40 15.65 2.07 -12.88
C LEU A 40 14.62 2.17 -11.77
N ASN A 41 14.70 1.34 -10.74
CA ASN A 41 13.96 1.57 -9.50
C ASN A 41 14.83 2.42 -8.58
N ILE A 42 14.44 3.68 -8.39
CA ILE A 42 15.22 4.65 -7.60
C ILE A 42 15.20 4.28 -6.11
N GLN A 43 14.09 3.72 -5.62
CA GLN A 43 13.91 3.35 -4.22
C GLN A 43 14.74 2.11 -3.87
N GLU A 44 14.58 1.04 -4.65
CA GLU A 44 15.28 -0.24 -4.44
C GLU A 44 16.69 -0.27 -5.04
N LYS A 45 17.09 0.81 -5.72
CA LYS A 45 18.40 0.96 -6.38
C LYS A 45 18.72 -0.17 -7.36
N THR A 46 17.70 -0.66 -8.07
CA THR A 46 17.84 -1.71 -9.08
C THR A 46 17.82 -1.14 -10.49
N ALA A 47 18.48 -1.82 -11.41
CA ALA A 47 18.47 -1.50 -12.83
C ALA A 47 18.06 -2.75 -13.62
N SER A 48 16.83 -2.75 -14.10
CA SER A 48 16.21 -3.81 -14.88
C SER A 48 16.39 -3.57 -16.36
N LYS A 49 16.77 -4.60 -17.10
CA LYS A 49 16.83 -4.53 -18.57
C LYS A 49 15.44 -4.67 -19.17
N TYR A 50 15.21 -4.05 -20.32
CA TYR A 50 14.09 -4.42 -21.19
C TYR A 50 14.54 -4.61 -22.63
N ILE A 51 13.80 -5.44 -23.37
CA ILE A 51 14.01 -5.68 -24.81
C ILE A 51 12.67 -5.50 -25.52
N ILE A 52 12.65 -4.73 -26.60
CA ILE A 52 11.49 -4.58 -27.47
C ILE A 52 11.62 -5.53 -28.66
N LYS A 53 10.55 -6.30 -28.95
CA LYS A 53 10.48 -7.18 -30.12
C LYS A 53 9.16 -6.98 -30.84
N LYS A 54 9.18 -7.02 -32.18
CA LYS A 54 7.97 -7.13 -32.99
C LYS A 54 7.75 -8.60 -33.35
N ILE A 55 6.60 -9.15 -32.98
CA ILE A 55 6.26 -10.56 -33.19
C ILE A 55 4.84 -10.59 -33.74
N ASN A 56 4.65 -11.18 -34.93
CA ASN A 56 3.34 -11.32 -35.59
C ASN A 56 2.52 -10.01 -35.69
N GLY A 57 3.20 -8.88 -35.94
CA GLY A 57 2.56 -7.58 -36.07
C GLY A 57 2.44 -6.78 -34.77
N SER A 58 2.40 -7.45 -33.62
CA SER A 58 2.38 -6.82 -32.29
C SER A 58 3.78 -6.46 -31.79
N THR A 59 3.87 -5.44 -30.93
CA THR A 59 5.11 -5.03 -30.26
C THR A 59 5.07 -5.46 -28.81
N TYR A 60 6.09 -6.19 -28.38
CA TYR A 60 6.22 -6.70 -27.02
C TYR A 60 7.45 -6.13 -26.33
N MET A 61 7.33 -5.90 -25.03
CA MET A 61 8.43 -5.60 -24.12
C MET A 61 8.68 -6.80 -23.22
N PHE A 62 9.91 -7.31 -23.25
CA PHE A 62 10.42 -8.28 -22.29
C PHE A 62 11.15 -7.51 -21.20
N PHE A 63 10.52 -7.37 -20.04
CA PHE A 63 10.99 -6.56 -18.93
C PHE A 63 11.49 -7.42 -17.78
N GLU A 64 12.78 -7.29 -17.43
CA GLU A 64 13.40 -7.98 -16.30
C GLU A 64 12.84 -7.47 -14.97
N TRP A 65 12.18 -8.31 -14.18
CA TRP A 65 11.51 -7.92 -12.95
C TRP A 65 12.40 -8.13 -11.73
N LYS A 66 13.13 -7.09 -11.33
CA LYS A 66 13.94 -7.08 -10.11
C LYS A 66 13.08 -6.67 -8.91
N SER A 67 12.27 -7.62 -8.44
CA SER A 67 11.36 -7.48 -7.30
C SER A 67 12.09 -7.47 -5.95
N GLY A 68 11.32 -7.36 -4.87
CA GLY A 68 11.82 -7.64 -3.52
C GLY A 68 12.42 -9.04 -3.37
N ASP A 69 11.93 -10.06 -4.09
CA ASP A 69 12.56 -11.40 -4.08
C ASP A 69 13.98 -11.36 -4.65
N TYR A 70 14.21 -10.54 -5.68
CA TYR A 70 15.56 -10.32 -6.19
C TYR A 70 16.43 -9.60 -5.16
N VAL A 71 15.93 -8.51 -4.57
CA VAL A 71 16.72 -7.65 -3.66
C VAL A 71 17.00 -8.32 -2.32
N PHE A 72 15.99 -8.95 -1.71
CA PHE A 72 16.05 -9.46 -0.34
C PHE A 72 16.28 -10.97 -0.26
N ARG A 73 15.94 -11.72 -1.31
CA ARG A 73 16.06 -13.19 -1.34
C ARG A 73 17.08 -13.70 -2.34
N ASN A 74 17.80 -12.82 -3.02
CA ASN A 74 18.79 -13.16 -4.05
C ASN A 74 18.25 -14.10 -5.15
N MET A 75 16.95 -14.00 -5.45
CA MET A 75 16.33 -14.82 -6.49
C MET A 75 16.65 -14.27 -7.88
N VAL A 76 16.76 -15.16 -8.87
CA VAL A 76 16.93 -14.75 -10.27
C VAL A 76 15.63 -14.06 -10.77
N PRO A 77 15.72 -12.87 -11.39
CA PRO A 77 14.55 -12.17 -11.91
C PRO A 77 13.79 -12.97 -12.97
N TYR A 78 12.46 -12.95 -12.88
CA TYR A 78 11.59 -13.33 -13.99
C TYR A 78 11.47 -12.18 -14.99
N TYR A 79 10.88 -12.47 -16.15
CA TYR A 79 10.53 -11.46 -17.14
C TYR A 79 9.03 -11.30 -17.24
N TYR A 80 8.56 -10.05 -17.13
CA TYR A 80 7.23 -9.70 -17.63
C TYR A 80 7.28 -9.56 -19.15
N VAL A 81 6.27 -10.08 -19.82
CA VAL A 81 6.05 -9.88 -21.26
C VAL A 81 4.84 -8.96 -21.41
N LEU A 82 5.09 -7.69 -21.72
CA LEU A 82 4.03 -6.69 -21.91
C LEU A 82 3.77 -6.49 -23.39
N GLU A 83 2.51 -6.48 -23.80
CA GLU A 83 2.11 -6.05 -25.13
C GLU A 83 1.90 -4.54 -25.16
N LYS A 84 2.41 -3.88 -26.22
CA LYS A 84 2.17 -2.46 -26.44
C LYS A 84 0.77 -2.24 -27.00
N VAL A 85 -0.13 -1.70 -26.17
CA VAL A 85 -1.55 -1.49 -26.52
C VAL A 85 -1.82 -0.15 -27.22
N ASP A 86 -1.02 0.88 -26.95
CA ASP A 86 -1.12 2.19 -27.62
C ASP A 86 0.23 2.95 -27.61
N SER A 87 0.23 4.18 -28.13
CA SER A 87 1.39 5.09 -28.13
C SER A 87 1.03 6.49 -27.65
N ASN A 88 0.04 6.61 -26.75
CA ASN A 88 -0.44 7.89 -26.25
C ASN A 88 0.62 8.59 -25.38
N ASP A 89 0.56 9.92 -25.32
CA ASP A 89 1.39 10.70 -24.40
C ASP A 89 0.72 10.79 -23.02
N TYR A 90 1.19 9.98 -22.08
CA TYR A 90 0.71 9.97 -20.69
C TYR A 90 1.38 11.04 -19.80
N SER A 91 2.18 11.96 -20.35
CA SER A 91 2.93 12.93 -19.52
C SER A 91 2.04 13.88 -18.71
N ASN A 92 0.79 14.09 -19.15
CA ASN A 92 -0.22 14.88 -18.44
C ASN A 92 -1.24 14.03 -17.68
N TYR A 93 -1.02 12.71 -17.59
CA TYR A 93 -1.93 11.79 -16.91
C TYR A 93 -2.13 12.21 -15.45
N GLN A 94 -3.39 12.48 -15.10
CA GLN A 94 -3.77 12.85 -13.74
C GLN A 94 -4.26 11.60 -13.03
N VAL A 95 -3.58 11.26 -11.94
CA VAL A 95 -4.03 10.20 -11.05
C VAL A 95 -5.19 10.77 -10.23
N ALA A 96 -6.39 10.22 -10.43
CA ALA A 96 -7.54 10.60 -9.60
C ALA A 96 -7.26 10.18 -8.16
N ARG A 97 -7.21 11.15 -7.25
CA ARG A 97 -7.05 10.89 -5.83
C ARG A 97 -8.38 10.44 -5.23
N ILE A 98 -8.39 9.31 -4.55
CA ILE A 98 -9.54 8.85 -3.78
C ILE A 98 -9.59 9.65 -2.47
N GLU A 99 -10.76 10.23 -2.20
CA GLU A 99 -11.06 10.91 -0.94
C GLU A 99 -12.35 10.30 -0.36
N ASP A 100 -12.34 10.04 0.93
CA ASP A 100 -13.52 9.56 1.65
C ASP A 100 -14.32 10.75 2.19
N LYS A 101 -15.57 10.49 2.54
CA LYS A 101 -16.31 11.36 3.47
C LYS A 101 -15.59 11.36 4.83
N ILE A 102 -15.34 12.52 5.44
CA ILE A 102 -14.61 12.63 6.73
C ILE A 102 -15.31 13.50 7.78
N ASP A 103 -16.43 14.14 7.45
CA ASP A 103 -17.26 14.98 8.31
C ASP A 103 -18.16 14.15 9.23
N PHE A 104 -17.60 13.12 9.87
CA PHE A 104 -18.33 12.32 10.84
C PHE A 104 -18.37 13.02 12.21
N PRO A 105 -19.52 13.02 12.90
CA PRO A 105 -19.57 13.51 14.26
C PRO A 105 -18.75 12.59 15.18
N PHE A 106 -18.20 13.17 16.24
CA PHE A 106 -17.53 12.39 17.27
C PHE A 106 -18.55 11.57 18.06
N ILE A 107 -18.34 10.26 18.07
CA ILE A 107 -19.08 9.29 18.89
C ILE A 107 -18.02 8.51 19.66
N ASN A 108 -18.13 8.53 20.98
CA ASN A 108 -17.19 7.84 21.85
C ASN A 108 -17.40 6.31 21.78
N ASP A 109 -16.30 5.55 21.84
CA ASP A 109 -16.28 4.09 21.94
C ASP A 109 -15.21 3.64 22.94
N THR A 110 -15.65 3.07 24.07
CA THR A 110 -14.75 2.61 25.14
C THR A 110 -13.86 1.45 24.71
N GLN A 111 -14.25 0.67 23.71
CA GLN A 111 -13.44 -0.46 23.24
C GLN A 111 -12.20 0.03 22.51
N MET A 112 -12.32 1.10 21.71
CA MET A 112 -11.21 1.70 20.96
C MET A 112 -10.21 2.44 21.84
N LYS A 113 -10.64 3.02 22.97
CA LYS A 113 -9.75 3.78 23.88
C LYS A 113 -8.61 2.91 24.42
N GLY A 114 -7.45 3.53 24.60
CA GLY A 114 -6.28 2.93 25.23
C GLY A 114 -5.07 2.91 24.31
N LYS A 115 -4.03 2.20 24.75
CA LYS A 115 -2.79 2.01 24.00
C LYS A 115 -2.84 0.69 23.22
N TRP A 116 -2.32 0.76 22.01
CA TRP A 116 -2.28 -0.34 21.06
C TRP A 116 -0.89 -0.46 20.47
N GLU A 117 -0.40 -1.69 20.33
CA GLU A 117 0.89 -2.03 19.70
C GLU A 117 0.63 -2.90 18.48
N SER A 118 1.24 -2.55 17.35
CA SER A 118 1.12 -3.35 16.13
C SER A 118 1.83 -4.69 16.28
N VAL A 119 1.14 -5.77 15.91
CA VAL A 119 1.65 -7.15 16.02
C VAL A 119 1.63 -7.91 14.70
N ASP A 120 0.85 -7.46 13.70
CA ASP A 120 0.81 -8.06 12.37
C ASP A 120 0.26 -7.07 11.32
N PHE A 121 0.37 -7.42 10.05
CA PHE A 121 -0.27 -6.75 8.91
C PHE A 121 -0.87 -7.80 7.97
N VAL A 122 -2.18 -7.75 7.77
CA VAL A 122 -2.96 -8.82 7.13
C VAL A 122 -3.83 -8.30 5.99
N LYS A 123 -3.95 -9.08 4.91
CA LYS A 123 -4.80 -8.73 3.76
C LYS A 123 -6.28 -8.62 4.13
N THR A 124 -6.74 -9.52 5.00
CA THR A 124 -8.13 -9.55 5.50
C THR A 124 -8.13 -9.85 6.98
N ILE A 125 -9.16 -9.40 7.69
CA ILE A 125 -9.31 -9.67 9.13
C ILE A 125 -9.32 -11.18 9.40
N ASP A 126 -9.97 -11.97 8.54
CA ASP A 126 -10.11 -13.42 8.70
C ASP A 126 -8.81 -14.20 8.48
N SER A 127 -7.81 -13.59 7.82
CA SER A 127 -6.48 -14.20 7.65
C SER A 127 -5.58 -14.09 8.88
N PHE A 128 -5.98 -13.33 9.91
CA PHE A 128 -5.15 -13.15 11.10
C PHE A 128 -5.04 -14.43 11.92
N ASN A 129 -3.80 -14.79 12.26
CA ASN A 129 -3.49 -15.88 13.17
C ASN A 129 -2.57 -15.38 14.30
N PRO A 130 -3.04 -15.33 15.56
CA PRO A 130 -2.23 -14.80 16.66
C PRO A 130 -0.98 -15.63 16.98
N LYS A 131 -0.85 -16.84 16.42
CA LYS A 131 0.32 -17.73 16.63
C LYS A 131 1.38 -17.57 15.55
N VAL A 132 1.04 -16.99 14.40
CA VAL A 132 1.92 -16.91 13.23
C VAL A 132 1.73 -15.55 12.58
N SER A 133 2.78 -14.73 12.59
CA SER A 133 2.78 -13.44 11.91
C SER A 133 2.66 -13.63 10.40
N SER A 134 1.76 -12.89 9.77
CA SER A 134 1.61 -12.83 8.32
C SER A 134 2.67 -11.94 7.69
N TRP A 135 3.01 -10.84 8.37
CA TRP A 135 4.05 -9.92 7.96
C TRP A 135 5.43 -10.39 8.42
N MET A 136 6.39 -10.44 7.49
CA MET A 136 7.77 -10.90 7.77
C MET A 136 8.77 -9.76 8.00
N GLY A 137 8.39 -8.52 7.74
CA GLY A 137 9.25 -7.35 7.87
C GLY A 137 8.96 -6.52 9.12
N ASP A 138 9.60 -5.35 9.22
CA ASP A 138 9.25 -4.38 10.25
C ASP A 138 7.90 -3.72 9.94
N LEU A 139 7.11 -3.48 10.97
CA LEU A 139 5.84 -2.77 10.88
C LEU A 139 6.10 -1.25 10.96
N TYR A 140 5.75 -0.52 9.91
CA TYR A 140 5.98 0.94 9.87
C TYR A 140 5.19 1.67 10.94
N LEU A 141 3.89 1.36 11.07
CA LEU A 141 3.07 1.77 12.21
C LEU A 141 3.36 0.80 13.36
N THR A 142 3.90 1.29 14.46
CA THR A 142 4.27 0.47 15.62
C THR A 142 3.25 0.55 16.74
N GLY A 143 2.43 1.61 16.80
CA GLY A 143 1.38 1.71 17.80
C GLY A 143 0.42 2.88 17.61
N LEU A 144 -0.65 2.86 18.39
CA LEU A 144 -1.66 3.91 18.48
C LEU A 144 -1.99 4.18 19.95
N SER A 145 -2.15 5.45 20.31
CA SER A 145 -2.77 5.88 21.57
C SER A 145 -4.08 6.60 21.26
N VAL A 146 -5.20 5.94 21.55
CA VAL A 146 -6.55 6.44 21.31
C VAL A 146 -7.07 7.08 22.59
N ASN A 147 -7.14 8.41 22.59
CA ASN A 147 -7.43 9.23 23.76
C ASN A 147 -8.86 9.79 23.71
N GLU A 148 -9.27 10.52 24.74
CA GLU A 148 -10.62 11.08 24.81
C GLU A 148 -10.86 12.18 23.76
N ASN A 149 -12.13 12.51 23.52
CA ASN A 149 -12.55 13.63 22.66
C ASN A 149 -11.99 13.56 21.23
N GLY A 150 -11.83 12.35 20.68
CA GLY A 150 -11.40 12.12 19.30
C GLY A 150 -9.90 12.32 19.06
N GLN A 151 -9.09 12.51 20.11
CA GLN A 151 -7.64 12.66 20.00
C GLN A 151 -6.96 11.31 19.78
N LEU A 152 -5.99 11.28 18.86
CA LEU A 152 -5.24 10.07 18.54
C LEU A 152 -3.76 10.42 18.29
N THR A 153 -2.86 9.63 18.85
CA THR A 153 -1.42 9.67 18.52
C THR A 153 -1.03 8.38 17.84
N SER A 154 -0.33 8.46 16.71
CA SER A 154 0.29 7.31 16.05
C SER A 154 1.79 7.28 16.33
N THR A 155 2.31 6.09 16.60
CA THR A 155 3.74 5.83 16.71
C THR A 155 4.19 5.06 15.48
N THR A 156 5.23 5.55 14.83
CA THR A 156 5.86 4.88 13.68
C THR A 156 7.31 4.57 13.98
N THR A 157 7.98 3.86 13.09
CA THR A 157 9.45 3.66 13.15
C THR A 157 10.25 4.98 13.13
N LYS A 158 9.62 6.11 12.78
CA LYS A 158 10.22 7.46 12.79
C LYS A 158 9.88 8.28 14.04
N GLY A 159 9.10 7.73 14.97
CA GLY A 159 8.64 8.41 16.18
C GLY A 159 7.13 8.67 16.19
N GLU A 160 6.69 9.41 17.22
CA GLU A 160 5.28 9.73 17.47
C GLU A 160 4.80 10.97 16.69
N SER A 161 3.54 10.94 16.26
CA SER A 161 2.86 12.07 15.61
C SER A 161 1.37 12.08 16.00
N SER A 162 0.83 13.26 16.28
CA SER A 162 -0.56 13.45 16.75
C SER A 162 -1.40 14.37 15.88
N SER A 163 -0.83 15.03 14.86
CA SER A 163 -1.45 16.25 14.31
C SER A 163 -2.49 16.03 13.21
N SER A 164 -2.53 14.86 12.55
CA SER A 164 -3.39 14.67 11.38
C SER A 164 -4.46 13.57 11.52
N LEU A 165 -4.47 12.85 12.65
CA LEU A 165 -5.41 11.75 12.91
C LEU A 165 -6.39 12.11 14.03
N THR A 166 -7.66 11.82 13.80
CA THR A 166 -8.73 11.86 14.81
C THR A 166 -9.49 10.54 14.78
N TRP A 167 -10.33 10.27 15.76
CA TRP A 167 -11.15 9.05 15.75
C TRP A 167 -12.60 9.33 16.16
N THR A 168 -13.48 8.43 15.74
CA THR A 168 -14.87 8.31 16.17
C THR A 168 -15.21 6.82 16.22
N LYS A 169 -16.36 6.44 16.78
CA LYS A 169 -16.75 5.03 16.92
C LYS A 169 -16.55 4.23 15.64
N GLY A 170 -15.69 3.22 15.71
CA GLY A 170 -15.37 2.30 14.62
C GLY A 170 -14.48 2.87 13.50
N MET A 171 -13.91 4.07 13.66
CA MET A 171 -13.15 4.71 12.57
C MET A 171 -11.99 5.61 13.07
N ILE A 172 -10.90 5.62 12.30
CA ILE A 172 -9.83 6.61 12.38
C ILE A 172 -9.90 7.48 11.12
N ILE A 173 -9.82 8.79 11.30
CA ILE A 173 -9.98 9.79 10.25
C ILE A 173 -8.65 10.53 10.07
N SER A 174 -8.08 10.48 8.86
CA SER A 174 -6.96 11.33 8.46
C SER A 174 -7.49 12.56 7.75
N ARG A 175 -7.31 13.75 8.33
CA ARG A 175 -7.78 15.00 7.71
C ARG A 175 -6.90 15.44 6.54
N GLU A 176 -5.59 15.17 6.65
CA GLU A 176 -4.61 15.45 5.59
C GLU A 176 -4.83 14.54 4.37
N ASN A 177 -4.99 13.25 4.62
CA ASN A 177 -5.21 12.28 3.54
C ASN A 177 -6.66 12.23 3.07
N LYS A 178 -7.58 12.85 3.82
CA LYS A 178 -9.04 12.78 3.63
C LYS A 178 -9.52 11.34 3.51
N THR A 179 -9.10 10.52 4.46
CA THR A 179 -9.48 9.11 4.54
C THR A 179 -10.22 8.84 5.84
N ALA A 180 -11.18 7.93 5.78
CA ALA A 180 -11.91 7.42 6.92
C ALA A 180 -11.73 5.90 6.94
N SER A 181 -10.82 5.45 7.78
CA SER A 181 -10.39 4.06 7.91
C SER A 181 -11.22 3.34 8.96
N LYS A 182 -11.72 2.16 8.61
CA LYS A 182 -12.45 1.32 9.57
C LYS A 182 -11.54 0.76 10.65
N CYS A 183 -12.08 0.67 11.86
CA CYS A 183 -11.47 0.00 13.00
C CYS A 183 -12.45 -1.03 13.56
N GLU A 184 -12.04 -2.30 13.60
CA GLU A 184 -12.81 -3.36 14.21
C GLU A 184 -12.06 -3.91 15.43
N VAL A 185 -12.67 -3.87 16.60
CA VAL A 185 -12.09 -4.41 17.83
C VAL A 185 -12.66 -5.80 18.09
N LYS A 186 -11.79 -6.81 18.26
CA LYS A 186 -12.17 -8.19 18.56
C LYS A 186 -11.40 -8.73 19.75
N GLU A 187 -12.03 -9.61 20.51
CA GLU A 187 -11.33 -10.45 21.48
C GLU A 187 -11.08 -11.83 20.86
N ILE A 188 -9.83 -12.28 20.88
CA ILE A 188 -9.40 -13.56 20.34
C ILE A 188 -8.51 -14.22 21.38
N ASN A 189 -8.93 -15.38 21.89
CA ASN A 189 -8.21 -16.14 22.93
C ASN A 189 -7.85 -15.28 24.17
N GLY A 190 -8.78 -14.44 24.63
CA GLY A 190 -8.59 -13.56 25.80
C GLY A 190 -7.66 -12.36 25.57
N THR A 191 -7.25 -12.10 24.32
CA THR A 191 -6.50 -10.89 23.94
C THR A 191 -7.35 -10.00 23.04
N THR A 192 -7.40 -8.70 23.35
CA THR A 192 -8.10 -7.71 22.54
C THR A 192 -7.19 -7.18 21.42
N TYR A 193 -7.71 -7.22 20.19
CA TYR A 193 -7.05 -6.72 19.00
C TYR A 193 -7.90 -5.66 18.30
N MET A 194 -7.25 -4.68 17.69
CA MET A 194 -7.84 -3.72 16.75
C MET A 194 -7.34 -4.04 15.35
N PHE A 195 -8.26 -4.25 14.43
CA PHE A 195 -7.99 -4.32 13.00
C PHE A 195 -8.22 -2.94 12.41
N TYR A 196 -7.13 -2.27 12.08
CA TYR A 196 -7.12 -0.91 11.53
C TYR A 196 -6.89 -0.94 10.03
N GLU A 197 -7.90 -0.55 9.27
CA GLU A 197 -7.87 -0.45 7.81
C GLU A 197 -6.84 0.60 7.36
N TRP A 198 -5.76 0.17 6.72
CA TRP A 198 -4.64 1.03 6.36
C TRP A 198 -4.84 1.68 4.99
N LYS A 199 -5.46 2.85 4.98
CA LYS A 199 -5.65 3.67 3.77
C LYS A 199 -4.43 4.56 3.53
N SER A 200 -3.42 3.98 2.86
CA SER A 200 -2.16 4.64 2.51
C SER A 200 -2.22 5.44 1.20
N GLY A 201 -1.04 5.84 0.70
CA GLY A 201 -0.87 6.30 -0.68
C GLY A 201 -1.30 5.28 -1.73
N ASP A 202 -1.27 3.98 -1.42
CA ASP A 202 -1.73 2.92 -2.32
C ASP A 202 -3.25 2.97 -2.49
N TYR A 203 -3.98 3.24 -1.41
CA TYR A 203 -5.41 3.51 -1.52
C TYR A 203 -5.68 4.84 -2.23
N THR A 204 -5.15 5.94 -1.69
CA THR A 204 -5.52 7.29 -2.15
C THR A 204 -5.04 7.60 -3.57
N ASN A 205 -3.86 7.13 -3.97
CA ASN A 205 -3.28 7.43 -5.29
C ASN A 205 -3.34 6.24 -6.24
N ARG A 206 -3.33 4.99 -5.75
CA ARG A 206 -3.36 3.82 -6.64
C ARG A 206 -4.72 3.14 -6.67
N GLY A 207 -5.68 3.52 -5.83
CA GLY A 207 -6.97 2.86 -5.76
C GLY A 207 -6.90 1.39 -5.32
N MET A 208 -5.80 0.98 -4.69
CA MET A 208 -5.65 -0.37 -4.19
C MET A 208 -6.59 -0.62 -3.00
N THR A 209 -7.02 -1.86 -2.85
CA THR A 209 -7.81 -2.27 -1.68
C THR A 209 -6.94 -2.18 -0.42
N PRO A 210 -7.36 -1.47 0.63
CA PRO A 210 -6.62 -1.42 1.89
C PRO A 210 -6.48 -2.79 2.55
N GLU A 211 -5.34 -3.01 3.18
CA GLU A 211 -5.10 -4.12 4.09
C GLU A 211 -5.20 -3.63 5.56
N TYR A 212 -4.95 -4.48 6.54
CA TYR A 212 -5.20 -4.19 7.95
C TYR A 212 -3.94 -4.31 8.79
N TYR A 213 -3.61 -3.26 9.54
CA TYR A 213 -2.77 -3.42 10.72
C TYR A 213 -3.56 -4.14 11.80
N VAL A 214 -2.93 -5.13 12.43
CA VAL A 214 -3.44 -5.78 13.63
C VAL A 214 -2.69 -5.22 14.81
N LEU A 215 -3.40 -4.55 15.71
CA LEU A 215 -2.82 -3.98 16.92
C LEU A 215 -3.37 -4.68 18.16
N LYS A 216 -2.50 -5.07 19.07
CA LYS A 216 -2.85 -5.65 20.38
C LYS A 216 -3.02 -4.54 21.42
N LYS A 217 -4.03 -4.66 22.27
CA LYS A 217 -4.24 -3.75 23.40
C LYS A 217 -3.20 -4.00 24.50
N ILE A 218 -2.56 -2.93 25.00
CA ILE A 218 -1.53 -2.96 26.04
C ILE A 218 -1.96 -2.03 27.18
N GLN A 219 -2.86 -2.54 28.03
CA GLN A 219 -3.43 -1.90 29.24
C GLN A 219 -4.04 -0.51 29.04
#